data_AF-A0A1J4Z417-F1
#
_entry.id   AF-A0A1J4Z417-F1
#
_cell.length_a   1.000
_cell.length_b   1.000
_cell.length_c   1.000
_cell.angle_alpha   90.00
_cell.angle_beta   90.00
_cell.angle_gamma   90.00
#
_symmetry.space_group_name_H-M   'P 1'
#
loop_
_entity.id
_entity.type
_entity.pdbx_description
1 polymer ?
#
loop_
_entity_poly.entity_id
_entity_poly.type
_entity_poly.pdbx_seq_one_letter_code
_entity_poly.pdbx_strand_id
1 'polypeptide(L)' 'MTATEKQKSEGITTIKLTRQTKSRLDNLKAYKRETYEETIRKILGILNMCKVNPLRARSKLSEIERQKELSNIKD' A
#
# COMPACT_ATOMS: atom_id res chain seq x y z
N MET A 1 31.27 -8.51 10.22
CA MET A 1 30.58 -7.95 9.04
C MET A 1 29.60 -6.90 9.54
N THR A 2 30.03 -5.65 9.54
CA THR A 2 29.36 -4.51 10.20
C THR A 2 28.32 -3.87 9.28
N ALA A 3 27.34 -3.22 9.91
CA ALA A 3 26.08 -2.74 9.37
C ALA A 3 26.20 -1.59 8.34
N THR A 4 26.75 -1.86 7.17
CA THR A 4 26.91 -0.89 6.07
C THR A 4 26.03 -1.24 4.87
N GLU A 5 24.71 -1.34 5.05
CA GLU A 5 23.75 -1.32 3.91
C GLU A 5 22.45 -0.57 4.23
N LYS A 6 22.47 0.37 5.18
CA LYS A 6 21.26 1.11 5.58
C LYS A 6 21.29 2.56 5.14
N GLN A 7 21.52 2.79 3.85
CA GLN A 7 21.23 4.06 3.17
C GLN A 7 21.15 3.81 1.65
N LYS A 8 20.14 3.06 1.21
CA LYS A 8 19.88 2.85 -0.22
C LYS A 8 18.94 3.95 -0.71
N SER A 9 19.56 5.04 -1.17
CA SER A 9 19.06 6.17 -1.97
C SER A 9 17.59 6.59 -1.80
N GLU A 10 17.38 7.81 -1.29
CA GLU A 10 16.14 8.60 -1.45
C GLU A 10 15.93 9.08 -2.92
N GLY A 11 16.26 8.23 -3.90
CA GLY A 11 16.17 8.55 -5.31
C GLY A 11 14.82 8.15 -5.89
N ILE A 12 14.23 9.00 -6.72
CA ILE A 12 13.05 8.65 -7.52
C ILE A 12 13.48 7.60 -8.55
N THR A 13 12.75 6.49 -8.62
CA THR A 13 12.92 5.46 -9.64
C THR A 13 11.63 5.31 -10.45
N THR A 14 11.73 4.73 -11.65
CA THR A 14 10.57 4.52 -12.52
C THR A 14 10.29 3.02 -12.66
N ILE A 15 9.04 2.63 -12.47
CA ILE A 15 8.58 1.25 -12.68
C ILE A 15 7.58 1.26 -13.83
N LYS A 16 7.82 0.44 -14.86
CA LYS A 16 6.85 0.22 -15.93
C LYS A 16 5.83 -0.83 -15.49
N LEU A 17 4.55 -0.51 -15.61
CA LEU A 17 3.44 -1.40 -15.25
C LEU A 17 2.52 -1.58 -16.44
N THR A 18 1.88 -2.74 -16.54
CA THR A 18 0.79 -2.95 -17.49
C THR A 18 -0.42 -2.10 -17.10
N ARG A 19 -1.28 -1.77 -18.07
CA ARG A 19 -2.51 -0.99 -17.83
C ARG A 19 -3.41 -1.65 -16.79
N GLN A 20 -3.51 -2.98 -16.83
CA GLN A 20 -4.29 -3.75 -15.86
C GLN A 20 -3.76 -3.57 -14.43
N THR A 21 -2.45 -3.69 -14.22
CA THR A 21 -1.83 -3.50 -12.89
C THR A 21 -1.98 -2.06 -12.41
N LYS A 22 -1.81 -1.07 -13.29
CA LYS A 22 -2.06 0.34 -12.96
C LYS A 22 -3.50 0.55 -12.49
N SER A 23 -4.49 0.02 -13.22
CA SER A 23 -5.91 0.16 -12.87
C SER A 23 -6.22 -0.47 -11.51
N ARG A 24 -5.61 -1.62 -11.19
CA ARG A 24 -5.72 -2.22 -9.86
C ARG A 24 -5.15 -1.30 -8.77
N LEU A 25 -3.99 -0.69 -9.00
CA LEU A 25 -3.40 0.27 -8.05
C LEU A 25 -4.28 1.51 -7.88
N ASP A 26 -4.90 2.01 -8.95
CA ASP A 26 -5.81 3.15 -8.89
C ASP A 26 -7.02 2.86 -7.98
N ASN A 27 -7.59 1.66 -8.09
CA ASN A 27 -8.74 1.22 -7.27
C ASN A 27 -8.39 0.96 -5.79
N LEU A 28 -7.10 0.87 -5.46
CA LEU A 28 -6.60 0.70 -4.09
C LEU A 28 -6.32 2.03 -3.39
N LYS A 29 -6.34 3.15 -4.12
CA LYS A 29 -6.22 4.48 -3.51
C LYS A 29 -7.44 4.77 -2.63
N ALA A 30 -7.19 5.29 -1.43
CA ALA A 30 -8.24 5.70 -0.51
C ALA A 30 -8.83 7.06 -0.87
N TYR A 31 -8.06 7.91 -1.55
CA TYR A 31 -8.48 9.24 -2.01
C TYR A 31 -7.85 9.57 -3.37
N LYS A 32 -8.52 10.41 -4.15
CA LYS A 32 -8.12 10.75 -5.53
C LYS A 32 -6.69 11.28 -5.66
N ARG A 33 -6.18 11.96 -4.62
CA ARG A 33 -4.84 12.59 -4.58
C ARG A 33 -3.73 11.68 -4.04
N GLU A 34 -4.05 10.44 -3.68
CA GLU A 34 -3.04 9.52 -3.16
C GLU A 34 -1.98 9.18 -4.23
N THR A 35 -0.72 9.23 -3.84
CA THR A 35 0.41 8.89 -4.70
C THR A 35 0.60 7.38 -4.80
N TYR A 36 1.19 6.90 -5.89
CA TYR A 36 1.51 5.47 -6.02
C TYR A 36 2.50 5.00 -4.96
N GLU A 37 3.42 5.85 -4.51
CA GLU A 37 4.37 5.55 -3.44
C GLU A 37 3.64 5.26 -2.11
N GLU A 38 2.68 6.11 -1.73
CA GLU A 38 1.85 5.88 -0.54
C GLU A 38 1.04 4.58 -0.64
N THR A 39 0.43 4.34 -1.80
CA THR A 39 -0.37 3.14 -2.06
C THR A 39 0.48 1.88 -1.99
N ILE A 40 1.63 1.85 -2.66
CA ILE A 40 2.56 0.71 -2.66
C ILE A 40 3.11 0.47 -1.25
N ARG A 41 3.48 1.52 -0.51
CA ARG A 41 3.98 1.40 0.86
C ARG A 41 2.92 0.79 1.79
N LYS A 42 1.65 1.18 1.66
CA LYS A 42 0.55 0.56 2.41
C LYS A 42 0.41 -0.93 2.09
N ILE A 43 0.44 -1.29 0.81
CA ILE A 43 0.35 -2.69 0.37
C ILE A 43 1.51 -3.51 0.97
N LEU A 44 2.75 -3.01 0.88
CA LEU A 44 3.92 -3.68 1.46
C LEU A 44 3.84 -3.80 2.99
N GLY A 45 3.33 -2.77 3.66
CA GLY A 45 3.08 -2.81 5.11
C GLY A 45 2.10 -3.90 5.52
N ILE A 46 1.00 -4.04 4.77
CA ILE A 46 0.00 -5.11 5.00
C ILE A 46 0.63 -6.48 4.74
N LEU A 47 1.36 -6.66 3.64
CA LEU A 47 2.04 -7.93 3.34
C LEU A 47 3.04 -8.33 4.43
N ASN A 48 3.80 -7.36 4.96
CA ASN A 48 4.71 -7.59 6.08
C ASN A 48 3.94 -7.99 7.34
N MET A 49 2.80 -7.35 7.61
CA MET A 49 1.94 -7.73 8.73
C MET A 49 1.40 -9.15 8.57
N CYS A 50 0.96 -9.55 7.36
CA CYS A 50 0.50 -10.90 7.08
C CYS A 50 1.59 -11.95 7.36
N LYS A 51 2.85 -11.65 7.03
CA LYS A 51 3.99 -12.54 7.29
C LYS A 51 4.31 -12.71 8.77
N VAL A 52 4.15 -11.66 9.57
CA VAL A 52 4.50 -11.66 11.00
C VAL A 52 3.35 -12.15 11.88
N ASN A 53 2.12 -11.69 11.61
CA ASN A 53 0.94 -12.06 12.37
C ASN A 53 -0.32 -12.01 11.48
N PRO A 54 -0.77 -13.16 10.96
CA PRO A 54 -1.89 -13.21 10.02
C PRO A 54 -3.23 -12.77 10.63
N LEU A 55 -3.42 -12.92 11.95
CA LEU A 55 -4.64 -12.46 12.63
C LEU A 55 -4.73 -10.94 12.64
N ARG A 56 -3.64 -10.26 13.00
CA ARG A 56 -3.57 -8.79 13.00
C ARG A 56 -3.79 -8.22 11.59
N ALA A 57 -3.28 -8.90 10.57
CA ALA A 57 -3.47 -8.50 9.19
C ALA A 57 -4.93 -8.57 8.73
N ARG A 58 -5.67 -9.63 9.10
CA ARG A 58 -7.11 -9.72 8.82
C ARG A 58 -7.89 -8.57 9.44
N SER A 59 -7.60 -8.22 10.70
CA SER A 59 -8.25 -7.07 11.36
C SER A 59 -7.96 -5.76 10.65
N LYS A 60 -6.72 -5.55 10.18
CA LYS A 60 -6.36 -4.33 9.45
C LYS A 60 -7.01 -4.23 8.07
N LEU A 61 -7.14 -5.35 7.35
CA LEU A 61 -7.85 -5.41 6.08
C LEU A 61 -9.33 -5.04 6.25
N SER A 62 -9.99 -5.58 7.26
CA SER A 62 -11.40 -5.26 7.56
C SER A 62 -11.60 -3.77 7.91
N GLU A 63 -10.64 -3.16 8.61
CA GLU A 63 -10.70 -1.71 8.91
C GLU A 63 -10.59 -0.85 7.65
N ILE A 64 -9.72 -1.24 6.70
CA ILE A 64 -9.56 -0.53 5.42
C ILE A 64 -10.84 -0.64 4.57
N GLU A 65 -11.44 -1.84 4.52
CA GLU A 65 -12.73 -2.03 3.83
C GLU A 65 -13.82 -1.14 4.44
N ARG A 66 -13.94 -1.11 5.77
CA ARG A 66 -14.91 -0.25 6.46
C ARG A 66 -14.71 1.23 6.16
N GLN A 67 -13.46 1.70 6.11
CA GLN A 67 -13.16 3.09 5.75
C GLN A 67 -13.58 3.42 4.32
N LYS A 68 -13.39 2.48 3.39
CA LYS A 68 -13.77 2.63 1.98
C LYS A 68 -15.29 2.66 1.79
N GLU A 69 -16.03 1.88 2.56
CA GLU A 69 -17.50 1.94 2.59
C GLU A 69 -17.98 3.29 3.11
N LEU A 70 -17.40 3.78 4.21
CA LEU A 70 -17.78 5.07 4.80
C LEU A 70 -17.45 6.27 3.90
N SER A 71 -16.37 6.21 3.10
CA SER A 71 -16.07 7.25 2.12
C SER A 71 -17.07 7.27 0.97
N ASN A 72 -17.56 6.11 0.52
CA ASN A 72 -18.51 6.01 -0.58
C ASN A 72 -19.95 6.43 -0.23
N ILE A 73 -20.28 6.56 1.06
CA ILE A 73 -21.60 7.00 1.54
C ILE A 73 -21.67 8.54 1.68
N LYS A 74 -20.51 9.22 1.67
CA LYS A 74 -20.42 10.67 1.86
C LYS A 74 -20.35 11.48 0.56
N ASP A 75 -20.29 10.81 -0.59
CA ASP A 75 -20.41 11.38 -1.94
C ASP A 75 -21.84 11.18 -2.48
#